data_AF-A0A3C1N6J4-F1
#
_entry.id   AF-A0A3C1N6J4-F1
#
_cell.length_a   1.000
_cell.length_b   1.000
_cell.length_c   1.000
_cell.angle_alpha   90.00
_cell.angle_beta   90.00
_cell.angle_gamma   90.00
#
_symmetry.space_group_name_H-M   'P 1'
#
loop_
_entity.id
_entity.type
_entity.pdbx_description
1 polymer ?
#
loop_
_entity_poly.entity_id
_entity_poly.type
_entity_poly.pdbx_seq_one_letter_code
_entity_poly.pdbx_strand_id
1 'polypeptide(L)' 'QAVEAQQGTMEFLLINHPLDCPICDQGGECPLQDQALGYGGDVSRFSE' A
#
# COMPACT_ATOMS: atom_id res chain seq x y z
N GLN A 1 1.15 -8.51 16.80
CA GLN A 1 1.21 -9.80 16.08
C GLN A 1 0.44 -9.75 14.75
N ALA A 2 -0.90 -9.66 14.72
CA ALA A 2 -1.64 -9.62 13.44
C ALA A 2 -1.43 -8.33 12.62
N VAL A 3 -1.47 -7.16 13.28
CA VAL A 3 -1.26 -5.85 12.62
C VAL A 3 0.13 -5.72 12.01
N GLU A 4 1.15 -6.20 12.73
CA GLU A 4 2.55 -6.17 12.29
C GLU A 4 2.77 -7.08 11.06
N ALA A 5 2.10 -8.23 11.00
CA ALA A 5 2.09 -9.09 9.82
C ALA A 5 1.38 -8.43 8.62
N GLN A 6 0.28 -7.69 8.86
CA GLN A 6 -0.40 -6.93 7.81
C GLN A 6 0.47 -5.79 7.28
N GLN A 7 1.14 -5.04 8.16
CA GLN A 7 2.08 -3.99 7.78
C GLN A 7 3.21 -4.54 6.89
N GLY A 8 3.84 -5.66 7.28
CA GLY A 8 4.87 -6.30 6.47
C GLY A 8 4.34 -6.77 5.11
N THR A 9 3.13 -7.33 5.07
CA THR A 9 2.48 -7.74 3.80
C THR A 9 2.22 -6.53 2.89
N MET A 10 1.73 -5.42 3.45
CA MET A 10 1.48 -4.19 2.71
C MET A 10 2.78 -3.61 2.14
N GLU A 11 3.88 -3.66 2.87
CA GLU A 11 5.18 -3.19 2.40
C GLU A 11 5.71 -4.01 1.21
N PHE A 12 5.55 -5.34 1.23
CA PHE A 12 5.90 -6.19 0.07
C PHE A 12 5.04 -5.91 -1.16
N LEU A 13 3.73 -5.68 -0.97
CA LEU A 13 2.81 -5.38 -2.06
C LEU A 13 3.11 -4.00 -2.67
N LEU A 14 3.35 -2.99 -1.84
CA LEU A 14 3.54 -1.60 -2.29
C LEU A 14 4.93 -1.34 -2.86
N ILE A 15 5.97 -2.08 -2.47
CA ILE A 15 7.34 -1.93 -3.02
C ILE A 15 7.38 -2.05 -4.55
N ASN A 16 6.59 -2.98 -5.11
CA ASN A 16 6.54 -3.20 -6.56
C ASN A 16 5.27 -2.65 -7.21
N HIS A 17 4.41 -1.98 -6.43
CA HIS A 17 3.16 -1.45 -6.96
C HIS A 17 3.41 -0.12 -7.66
N PRO A 18 2.91 0.09 -8.89
CA PRO A 18 3.11 1.35 -9.58
C PRO A 18 2.41 2.49 -8.83
N LEU A 19 3.05 3.66 -8.78
CA LEU A 19 2.46 4.88 -8.21
C LEU A 19 1.51 5.59 -9.19
N ASP A 20 0.72 4.80 -9.91
CA ASP A 20 -0.16 5.25 -11.00
C ASP A 20 -1.59 5.47 -10.54
N CYS A 21 -1.83 5.60 -9.23
CA CYS A 21 -3.17 5.81 -8.65
C CYS A 21 -3.96 6.95 -9.31
N PRO A 22 -3.37 8.09 -9.74
CA PRO A 22 -4.12 9.16 -10.42
C PRO A 22 -4.64 8.81 -11.81
N ILE A 23 -4.08 7.80 -12.48
CA ILE A 23 -4.51 7.33 -13.81
C ILE A 23 -5.13 5.93 -13.76
N CYS A 24 -5.11 5.29 -12.60
CA CYS A 24 -5.70 3.99 -12.38
C CYS A 24 -7.23 4.11 -12.34
N ASP A 25 -7.93 3.32 -13.15
CA ASP A 25 -9.40 3.31 -13.21
C ASP A 25 -10.07 2.93 -11.88
N GLN A 26 -9.32 2.29 -10.97
CA GLN A 26 -9.78 1.93 -9.62
C GLN A 26 -9.29 2.91 -8.54
N GLY A 27 -8.66 4.02 -8.92
CA GLY A 27 -8.18 5.03 -7.97
C GLY A 27 -9.35 5.62 -7.17
N GLY A 28 -9.30 5.50 -5.84
CA GLY A 28 -10.35 5.96 -4.93
C GLY A 28 -11.33 4.87 -4.47
N GLU A 29 -11.40 3.74 -5.17
CA GLU A 29 -12.21 2.56 -4.78
C GLU A 29 -11.37 1.27 -4.73
N CYS A 30 -10.05 1.41 -4.83
CA CYS A 30 -9.12 0.31 -4.78
C CYS A 30 -9.04 -0.24 -3.34
N PRO A 31 -9.36 -1.52 -3.09
CA PRO A 31 -9.29 -2.09 -1.75
C PRO A 31 -7.86 -2.09 -1.20
N LEU A 32 -6.84 -2.15 -2.07
CA LEU A 32 -5.45 -2.01 -1.67
C LEU A 32 -5.15 -0.61 -1.11
N GLN A 33 -5.78 0.42 -1.68
CA GLN A 33 -5.66 1.80 -1.19
C GLN A 33 -6.29 1.94 0.21
N ASP A 34 -7.46 1.35 0.43
CA ASP A 34 -8.12 1.33 1.75
C ASP A 34 -7.29 0.57 2.79
N GLN A 35 -6.74 -0.59 2.41
CA GLN A 35 -5.86 -1.36 3.29
C GLN A 35 -4.54 -0.65 3.58
N ALA A 36 -3.98 0.08 2.61
CA ALA A 36 -2.80 0.92 2.81
C ALA A 36 -3.08 2.09 3.75
N LEU A 37 -4.25 2.72 3.67
CA LEU A 37 -4.65 3.78 4.60
C LEU A 37 -4.90 3.25 6.02
N GLY A 38 -5.45 2.03 6.16
CA GLY A 38 -5.75 1.44 7.46
C GLY A 38 -4.57 0.75 8.16
N TYR A 39 -3.68 0.13 7.38
CA TYR A 39 -2.62 -0.75 7.89
C TYR A 39 -1.26 -0.59 7.19
N GLY A 40 -1.16 0.26 6.16
CA GLY A 40 0.12 0.58 5.51
C GLY A 40 0.95 1.58 6.31
N GLY A 41 2.22 1.70 5.94
CA GLY A 41 3.10 2.76 6.46
C GLY A 41 2.84 4.10 5.76
N ASP A 42 3.01 5.19 6.49
CA ASP A 42 2.87 6.58 6.04
C ASP A 42 3.97 7.00 5.04
N VAL A 43 5.14 6.38 5.14
CA VAL A 43 6.26 6.58 4.23
C VAL A 43 6.87 5.25 3.83
N SER A 44 7.16 5.10 2.53
CA SER A 44 7.97 3.98 2.06
C SER A 44 9.36 4.10 2.69
N ARG A 45 9.81 3.03 3.34
CA ARG A 45 11.20 2.89 3.80
C ARG A 45 12.14 2.51 2.66
N PHE A 46 11.57 2.15 1.52
CA PHE A 46 12.28 1.80 0.31
C PHE A 46 12.50 3.07 -0.51
N SER A 47 13.77 3.46 -0.65
CA SER A 47 14.23 4.44 -1.61
C SER A 47 15.03 3.67 -2.65
N GLU A 48 14.59 3.69 -3.90
CA GLU A 48 15.33 3.12 -5.04
C GLU A 48 16.51 4.01 -5.43
#